data_AF-A0A0B2STN7-F1
#
_entry.id   AF-A0A0B2STN7-F1
#
_cell.length_a   1.000
_cell.length_b   1.000
_cell.length_c   1.000
_cell.angle_alpha   90.00
_cell.angle_beta   90.00
_cell.angle_gamma   90.00
#
_symmetry.space_group_name_H-M   'P 1'
#
loop_
_entity.id
_entity.type
_entity.pdbx_description
1 polymer ?
#
loop_
_entity_poly.entity_id
_entity_poly.type
_entity_poly.pdbx_seq_one_letter_code
_entity_poly.pdbx_strand_id
1 'polypeptide(L)' 'MANLLTMFFVMEMIVVSGFNFGASGLSKNYYFLSCPIAELVVKNTINRALQDDPTLAAGLVRVHFHDCSMIQC' A
#
# COMPACT_ATOMS: atom_id res chain seq x y z
N MET A 1 29.07 4.79 21.53
CA MET A 1 29.69 4.51 20.21
C MET A 1 29.36 3.09 19.74
N ALA A 2 29.76 2.04 20.47
CA ALA A 2 29.47 0.65 20.11
C ALA A 2 27.97 0.35 19.95
N ASN A 3 27.12 0.85 20.87
CA ASN A 3 25.66 0.63 20.82
C ASN A 3 24.96 1.29 19.62
N LEU A 4 25.54 2.36 19.07
CA LEU A 4 24.99 3.05 17.90
C LEU A 4 25.36 2.29 16.63
N LEU A 5 26.62 1.84 16.54
CA LEU A 5 27.10 1.01 15.44
C LEU A 5 26.36 -0.33 15.41
N THR A 6 26.13 -0.97 16.55
CA THR A 6 25.33 -2.20 16.61
C THR A 6 23.90 -1.97 16.18
N MET A 7 23.26 -0.84 16.52
CA MET A 7 21.94 -0.51 15.99
C MET A 7 21.95 -0.40 14.45
N PHE A 8 22.93 0.29 13.86
CA PHE A 8 23.04 0.39 12.41
C PHE A 8 23.18 -0.98 11.74
N PHE A 9 24.05 -1.85 12.26
CA PHE A 9 24.19 -3.23 11.75
C PHE A 9 22.90 -4.04 11.90
N VAL A 10 22.17 -3.89 13.02
CA VAL A 10 20.89 -4.58 13.23
C VAL A 10 19.83 -4.08 12.24
N MET A 11 19.76 -2.78 11.97
CA MET A 11 18.79 -2.22 11.01
C MET A 11 19.09 -2.67 9.57
N GLU A 12 20.35 -2.68 9.15
CA GLU A 12 20.77 -3.21 7.85
C GLU A 12 20.39 -4.71 7.70
N MET A 13 20.61 -5.51 8.75
CA MET A 13 20.26 -6.93 8.75
C MET A 13 18.73 -7.16 8.71
N ILE A 14 17.93 -6.30 9.35
CA ILE A 14 16.46 -6.33 9.27
C ILE A 14 15.98 -6.04 7.83
N VAL A 15 16.63 -5.11 7.13
CA VAL A 15 16.28 -4.78 5.74
C VAL A 15 16.61 -5.93 4.79
N VAL A 16 17.76 -6.60 4.98
CA VAL A 16 18.20 -7.74 4.14
C VAL A 16 17.41 -9.02 4.42
N SER A 17 16.96 -9.24 5.66
CA SER A 17 16.23 -10.46 6.06
C SER A 17 14.80 -10.58 5.49
N GLY A 18 14.31 -9.59 4.74
CA GLY A 18 13.09 -9.72 3.95
C GLY A 18 11.85 -10.00 4.80
N PHE A 19 11.69 -9.28 5.91
CA PHE A 19 10.45 -9.33 6.70
C PHE A 19 9.24 -9.04 5.79
N ASN A 20 8.39 -10.04 5.60
CA ASN A 20 7.18 -9.93 4.80
C ASN A 20 6.09 -9.25 5.65
N PHE A 21 6.03 -7.92 5.56
CA PHE A 21 4.89 -7.15 6.06
C PHE A 21 3.76 -7.22 5.03
N GLY A 22 2.82 -8.15 5.20
CA GLY A 22 1.66 -8.30 4.33
C GLY A 22 0.84 -9.55 4.64
N ALA A 23 -0.41 -9.58 4.17
CA ALA A 23 -1.23 -10.78 4.25
C ALA A 23 -0.84 -11.79 3.16
N SER A 24 -0.92 -13.08 3.49
CA SER A 24 -0.62 -14.18 2.56
C SER A 24 -1.47 -14.08 1.30
N GLY A 25 -0.82 -14.17 0.13
CA GLY A 25 -1.50 -14.13 -1.18
C GLY A 25 -1.64 -12.73 -1.80
N LEU A 26 -1.24 -11.66 -1.11
CA LEU A 26 -1.16 -10.32 -1.69
C LEU A 26 0.26 -10.01 -2.19
N SER A 27 0.33 -9.26 -3.29
CA SER A 27 1.59 -8.79 -3.87
C SER A 27 1.40 -7.40 -4.47
N LYS A 28 2.38 -6.51 -4.28
CA LYS A 28 2.35 -5.14 -4.82
C LYS A 28 2.25 -5.09 -6.35
N ASN A 29 2.67 -6.15 -7.04
CA ASN A 29 2.67 -6.22 -8.51
C ASN A 29 1.71 -7.30 -9.02
N TYR A 30 0.64 -7.61 -8.28
CA TYR A 30 -0.28 -8.70 -8.62
C TYR A 30 -0.81 -8.60 -10.06
N TYR A 31 -1.11 -7.38 -10.54
CA TYR A 31 -1.65 -7.15 -11.88
C TYR A 31 -0.60 -6.95 -12.97
N PHE A 32 0.70 -7.08 -12.68
CA PHE A 32 1.75 -6.71 -13.63
C PHE A 32 1.67 -7.47 -14.97
N LEU A 33 1.33 -8.76 -14.93
CA LEU A 33 1.22 -9.58 -16.14
C LEU A 33 -0.18 -9.59 -16.77
N SER A 34 -1.23 -9.48 -15.94
CA SER A 34 -2.62 -9.60 -16.40
C SER A 34 -3.21 -8.27 -16.86
N CYS A 35 -2.88 -7.17 -16.16
CA CYS A 35 -3.35 -5.82 -16.48
C CYS A 35 -2.36 -4.76 -15.95
N PRO A 36 -1.24 -4.52 -16.66
CA PRO A 36 -0.16 -3.64 -16.17
C PRO A 36 -0.58 -2.17 -16.00
N ILE A 37 -1.67 -1.75 -16.63
CA ILE A 37 -2.17 -0.36 -16.58
C ILE A 37 -3.23 -0.19 -15.47
N ALA A 38 -3.61 -1.25 -14.75
CA ALA A 38 -4.69 -1.19 -13.75
C ALA A 38 -4.50 -0.04 -12.74
N GLU A 39 -3.35 0.05 -12.08
CA GLU A 39 -3.06 1.10 -11.10
C GLU A 39 -3.07 2.50 -11.73
N LEU A 40 -2.52 2.63 -12.95
CA LEU A 40 -2.47 3.91 -13.66
C LEU A 40 -3.88 4.39 -14.04
N VAL A 41 -4.74 3.52 -14.56
CA VAL A 41 -6.13 3.86 -14.90
C VAL A 41 -6.87 4.30 -13.64
N VAL A 42 -6.81 3.51 -12.56
CA VAL A 42 -7.49 3.83 -11.29
C VAL A 42 -7.03 5.18 -10.75
N LYS A 43 -5.71 5.42 -10.71
CA LYS A 43 -5.14 6.68 -10.22
C LYS A 43 -5.60 7.89 -11.05
N ASN A 44 -5.59 7.78 -12.38
CA ASN A 44 -5.99 8.88 -13.25
C ASN A 44 -7.48 9.18 -13.14
N THR A 45 -8.33 8.16 -13.05
CA THR A 45 -9.77 8.33 -12.86
C THR A 45 -10.07 9.01 -11.53
N ILE A 46 -9.45 8.54 -10.44
CA ILE A 46 -9.62 9.16 -9.11
C ILE A 46 -9.15 10.61 -9.13
N ASN A 47 -7.97 10.90 -9.69
CA ASN A 47 -7.45 12.28 -9.73
C ASN A 47 -8.38 13.23 -10.50
N ARG A 48 -8.99 12.79 -11.60
CA ARG A 48 -9.99 13.60 -12.33
C ARG A 48 -11.23 13.83 -11.47
N ALA A 49 -11.77 12.79 -10.84
CA ALA A 49 -12.94 12.91 -9.97
C ALA A 49 -12.67 13.82 -8.77
N LEU A 50 -11.45 13.82 -8.21
CA LEU A 50 -11.05 14.70 -7.12
C LEU A 50 -10.87 16.17 -7.54
N GLN A 51 -10.55 16.44 -8.80
CA GLN A 51 -10.52 17.81 -9.33
C GLN A 51 -11.93 18.40 -9.41
N ASP A 52 -12.92 17.57 -9.73
CA ASP A 52 -14.32 17.98 -9.79
C ASP A 52 -14.95 18.08 -8.39
N ASP A 53 -14.66 17.10 -7.51
CA ASP A 53 -15.14 17.07 -6.12
C ASP A 53 -14.06 16.56 -5.15
N PRO A 54 -13.40 17.44 -4.38
CA PRO A 54 -12.38 17.03 -3.41
C PRO A 54 -12.95 16.26 -2.21
N THR A 55 -14.26 16.33 -1.93
CA THR A 55 -14.87 15.60 -0.81
C THR A 55 -14.91 14.08 -1.05
N LEU A 56 -14.81 13.66 -2.31
CA LEU A 56 -14.79 12.26 -2.72
C LEU A 56 -13.58 11.49 -2.14
N ALA A 57 -12.46 12.16 -1.84
CA ALA A 57 -11.29 11.52 -1.24
C ALA A 57 -11.65 10.85 0.10
N ALA A 58 -12.36 11.59 0.97
CA ALA A 58 -12.83 11.05 2.24
C ALA A 58 -13.87 9.95 2.04
N GLY A 59 -14.75 10.09 1.04
CA GLY A 59 -15.75 9.09 0.67
C GLY A 59 -15.15 7.75 0.25
N LEU A 60 -14.15 7.77 -0.65
CA LEU A 60 -13.45 6.58 -1.14
C LEU A 60 -12.80 5.80 0.01
N VAL A 61 -12.11 6.52 0.90
CA VAL A 61 -11.46 5.93 2.08
C VAL A 61 -12.52 5.36 3.03
N ARG A 62 -13.61 6.09 3.26
CA ARG A 62 -14.72 5.62 4.11
C ARG A 62 -15.36 4.34 3.59
N VAL A 63 -15.59 4.22 2.29
CA VAL A 63 -16.16 3.01 1.69
C VAL A 63 -15.18 1.85 1.82
N HIS A 64 -13.89 2.05 1.57
CA HIS A 64 -12.88 1.03 1.79
C HIS A 64 -12.89 0.51 3.23
N PHE A 65 -12.87 1.41 4.22
CA PHE A 65 -12.97 1.02 5.62
C PHE A 65 -14.30 0.31 5.91
N HIS A 66 -15.42 0.84 5.42
CA HIS A 66 -16.75 0.26 5.65
C HIS A 66 -16.87 -1.17 5.11
N ASP A 67 -16.31 -1.44 3.92
CA ASP A 67 -16.32 -2.76 3.30
C ASP A 67 -15.40 -3.75 4.04
N CYS A 68 -14.26 -3.27 4.56
CA CYS A 68 -13.32 -4.09 5.32
C CYS A 68 -13.69 -4.28 6.81
N SER A 69 -14.76 -3.64 7.33
CA SER A 69 -14.95 -3.39 8.77
C SER A 69 -15.49 -4.53 9.64
N MET A 70 -15.51 -5.80 9.21
CA MET A 70 -16.03 -6.86 10.08
C MET A 70 -15.18 -8.13 10.19
N ILE A 71 -14.42 -8.54 9.16
CA ILE A 71 -13.57 -9.75 9.25
C ILE A 71 -12.34 -9.73 8.29
N GLN A 72 -12.41 -9.13 7.09
CA GLN A 72 -11.29 -9.22 6.11
C GLN A 72 -11.40 -8.19 4.98
N CYS A 73 -10.24 -7.65 4.58
CA CYS A 73 -9.83 -7.34 3.21
C CYS A 73 -8.45 -7.98 3.01
#